data_AF-A0A1W9VSC0-F1
#
_entry.id   AF-A0A1W9VSC0-F1
#
_cell.length_a   1.000
_cell.length_b   1.000
_cell.length_c   1.000
_cell.angle_alpha   90.00
_cell.angle_beta   90.00
_cell.angle_gamma   90.00
#
_symmetry.space_group_name_H-M   'P 1'
#
loop_
_entity.id
_entity.type
_entity.pdbx_description
1 polymer ?
#
loop_
_entity_poly.entity_id
_entity_poly.type
_entity_poly.pdbx_seq_one_letter_code
_entity_poly.pdbx_strand_id
1 'polypeptide(L)'
;FLFSEDGLKVYNPWSTLNYFNTGKLKNYWFETGTPTFLIDLIKEEGFFIADEDNFEASSTSFSTFDIEDLFQTGYLTIKKYDSKQDYYTLGYPNREVSNSFINSLLKSVSKVNADNVLIRLTKSLLKNDLELFFDSMDTLMSKIDYDLHLKEEKYWWQSLFYMILTLLGYKISAEFKTIKGRIDAVIETPSHIYIFEFKGVLQTV
;
A
#
# COMPACT_ATOMS: atom_id res chain seq x y z
N PHE A 1 -9.30 12.82 -8.27
CA PHE A 1 -10.31 11.81 -8.59
C PHE A 1 -10.83 12.08 -9.98
N LEU A 2 -10.71 11.10 -10.86
CA LEU A 2 -11.32 11.04 -12.17
C LEU A 2 -12.37 9.92 -12.13
N PHE A 3 -13.62 10.27 -12.42
CA PHE A 3 -14.77 9.36 -12.33
C PHE A 3 -15.27 8.85 -13.69
N SER A 4 -14.82 9.47 -14.78
CA SER A 4 -15.11 9.06 -16.16
C SER A 4 -13.90 9.35 -17.03
N GLU A 5 -13.75 8.57 -18.11
CA GLU A 5 -12.64 8.71 -19.07
C GLU A 5 -12.49 10.12 -19.65
N ASP A 6 -13.62 10.76 -19.97
CA ASP A 6 -13.68 12.13 -20.50
C ASP A 6 -13.93 13.21 -19.42
N GLY A 7 -13.85 12.82 -18.15
CA GLY A 7 -14.16 13.69 -17.02
C GLY A 7 -13.06 14.67 -16.66
N LEU A 8 -13.39 15.65 -15.81
CA LEU A 8 -12.39 16.48 -15.15
C LEU A 8 -11.90 15.81 -13.87
N LYS A 9 -10.59 15.93 -13.60
CA LYS A 9 -10.03 15.55 -12.29
C LYS A 9 -10.55 16.52 -11.24
N VAL A 10 -11.28 15.99 -10.26
CA VAL A 10 -11.79 16.73 -9.11
C VAL A 10 -11.11 16.29 -7.82
N TYR A 11 -11.02 17.20 -6.85
CA TYR A 11 -10.57 16.87 -5.50
C TYR A 11 -11.64 16.04 -4.78
N ASN A 12 -11.22 15.32 -3.73
CA ASN A 12 -12.13 14.62 -2.85
C ASN A 12 -13.14 15.63 -2.26
N PRO A 13 -14.45 15.55 -2.59
CA PRO A 13 -15.41 16.56 -2.15
C PRO A 13 -15.51 16.64 -0.63
N TRP A 14 -15.50 15.48 0.05
CA TRP A 14 -15.59 15.40 1.50
C TRP A 14 -14.40 16.04 2.22
N SER A 15 -13.18 15.71 1.80
CA SER A 15 -11.94 16.25 2.39
C SER A 15 -11.83 17.76 2.14
N THR A 16 -12.26 18.20 0.96
CA THR A 16 -12.28 19.62 0.58
C THR A 16 -13.27 20.41 1.44
N LEU A 17 -14.48 19.90 1.63
CA LEU A 17 -15.51 20.53 2.48
C LEU A 17 -15.05 20.63 3.94
N ASN A 18 -14.47 19.57 4.49
CA ASN A 18 -13.97 19.58 5.86
C ASN A 18 -12.77 20.51 6.05
N TYR A 19 -11.88 20.59 5.06
CA TYR A 19 -10.80 21.57 5.08
C TYR A 19 -11.35 23.00 5.12
N PHE A 20 -12.32 23.34 4.27
CA PHE A 20 -12.93 24.68 4.28
C PHE A 20 -13.70 24.99 5.57
N ASN A 21 -14.35 23.98 6.16
CA ASN A 21 -15.09 24.16 7.42
C ASN A 21 -14.17 24.35 8.63
N THR A 22 -13.06 23.62 8.69
CA THR A 22 -12.19 23.57 9.88
C THR A 22 -10.92 24.43 9.76
N GLY A 23 -10.51 24.77 8.54
CA GLY A 23 -9.21 25.37 8.21
C GLY A 23 -8.00 24.47 8.48
N LYS A 24 -8.20 23.17 8.77
CA LYS A 24 -7.12 22.24 9.15
C LYS A 24 -6.91 21.18 8.07
N LEU A 25 -5.66 20.94 7.69
CA LEU A 25 -5.29 19.76 6.90
C LEU A 25 -5.32 18.53 7.81
N LYS A 26 -6.27 17.63 7.57
CA LYS A 26 -6.41 16.34 8.25
C LYS A 26 -6.82 15.27 7.24
N ASN A 27 -6.72 14.02 7.67
CA ASN A 27 -7.11 12.85 6.89
C ASN A 27 -8.62 12.60 6.99
N TYR A 28 -9.41 13.52 6.43
CA TYR A 28 -10.88 13.50 6.54
C TYR A 28 -11.50 12.31 5.80
N TRP A 29 -10.79 11.78 4.81
CA TRP A 29 -11.22 10.59 4.08
C TRP A 29 -11.22 9.34 4.95
N PHE A 30 -10.22 9.16 5.80
CA PHE A 30 -10.14 7.98 6.66
C PHE A 30 -11.16 8.00 7.80
N GLU A 31 -11.51 9.19 8.29
CA GLU A 31 -12.43 9.37 9.42
C GLU A 31 -13.87 8.91 9.10
N THR A 32 -14.24 8.70 7.82
CA THR A 32 -15.56 8.21 7.42
C THR A 32 -15.74 6.69 7.54
N GLY A 33 -14.68 5.97 7.94
CA GLY A 33 -14.70 4.53 8.19
C GLY A 33 -14.19 3.74 6.98
N THR A 34 -13.27 2.82 7.25
CA THR A 34 -12.85 1.81 6.27
C THR A 34 -13.89 0.69 6.23
N PRO A 35 -14.46 0.37 5.06
CA PRO A 35 -15.46 -0.69 4.94
C PRO A 35 -14.90 -2.08 5.27
N THR A 36 -15.73 -2.94 5.86
CA THR A 36 -15.39 -4.32 6.21
C THR A 36 -15.00 -5.16 4.99
N PHE A 37 -15.57 -4.87 3.81
CA PHE A 37 -15.25 -5.62 2.57
C PHE A 37 -13.75 -5.57 2.23
N LEU A 38 -13.04 -4.50 2.62
CA LEU A 38 -11.60 -4.43 2.40
C LEU A 38 -10.88 -5.56 3.13
N ILE A 39 -11.32 -5.88 4.35
CA ILE A 39 -10.81 -6.99 5.16
C ILE A 39 -11.04 -8.34 4.49
N ASP A 40 -12.16 -8.48 3.78
CA ASP A 40 -12.53 -9.72 3.11
C ASP A 40 -11.76 -9.89 1.80
N LEU A 41 -11.65 -8.81 1.00
CA LEU A 41 -10.85 -8.75 -0.24
C LEU A 41 -9.41 -9.26 -0.03
N ILE A 42 -8.81 -8.84 1.07
CA ILE A 42 -7.46 -9.22 1.48
C ILE A 42 -7.28 -10.71 1.70
N LYS A 43 -8.28 -11.33 2.34
CA LYS A 43 -8.22 -12.74 2.72
C LYS A 43 -8.39 -13.64 1.50
N GLU A 44 -9.12 -13.17 0.49
CA GLU A 44 -9.47 -13.94 -0.70
C GLU A 44 -8.42 -13.85 -1.81
N GLU A 45 -7.92 -12.66 -2.13
CA GLU A 45 -7.08 -12.45 -3.33
C GLU A 45 -5.57 -12.58 -3.05
N GLY A 46 -5.14 -12.48 -1.80
CA GLY A 46 -3.71 -12.38 -1.48
C GLY A 46 -3.13 -11.02 -1.89
N PHE A 47 -2.25 -10.48 -1.06
CA PHE A 47 -1.79 -9.10 -1.20
C PHE A 47 -0.91 -8.84 -2.41
N PHE A 48 -1.45 -8.14 -3.41
CA PHE A 48 -0.64 -7.49 -4.45
C PHE A 48 -1.12 -6.06 -4.75
N ILE A 49 -0.76 -5.11 -3.87
CA ILE A 49 -0.86 -3.67 -4.16
C ILE A 49 0.47 -3.01 -3.78
N ALA A 50 1.57 -3.66 -4.18
CA ALA A 50 2.92 -3.19 -3.87
C ALA A 50 3.61 -2.56 -5.08
N ASP A 51 3.14 -2.83 -6.29
CA ASP A 51 3.73 -2.24 -7.49
C ASP A 51 2.66 -1.53 -8.30
N GLU A 52 2.98 -0.28 -8.59
CA GLU A 52 2.32 0.57 -9.56
C GLU A 52 1.06 1.27 -9.06
N ASP A 53 1.19 2.59 -8.89
CA ASP A 53 0.11 3.59 -9.02
C ASP A 53 -0.63 3.52 -10.39
N ASN A 54 -0.48 2.41 -11.14
CA ASN A 54 -0.87 2.16 -12.53
C ASN A 54 -1.34 0.70 -12.74
N PHE A 55 -2.32 0.24 -11.97
CA PHE A 55 -2.98 -1.04 -12.20
C PHE A 55 -3.69 -1.05 -13.55
N GLU A 56 -3.32 -1.95 -14.46
CA GLU A 56 -3.98 -2.10 -15.77
C GLU A 56 -5.17 -3.07 -15.67
N ALA A 57 -6.37 -2.58 -16.04
CA ALA A 57 -7.60 -3.35 -16.07
C ALA A 57 -8.26 -3.22 -17.44
N SER A 58 -8.65 -4.34 -18.08
CA SER A 58 -9.58 -4.26 -19.21
C SER A 58 -10.94 -3.75 -18.74
N SER A 59 -11.79 -3.29 -19.65
CA SER A 59 -13.20 -3.00 -19.34
C SER A 59 -13.93 -4.18 -18.69
N THR A 60 -13.57 -5.43 -19.05
CA THR A 60 -14.12 -6.64 -18.42
C THR A 60 -13.59 -6.92 -17.02
N SER A 61 -12.30 -6.67 -16.77
CA SER A 61 -11.69 -6.80 -15.44
C SER A 61 -12.06 -5.64 -14.52
N PHE A 62 -12.38 -4.46 -15.05
CA PHE A 62 -12.89 -3.34 -14.26
C PHE A 62 -14.20 -3.71 -13.54
N SER A 63 -15.01 -4.56 -14.17
CA SER A 63 -16.27 -5.08 -13.62
C SER A 63 -16.07 -6.28 -12.68
N THR A 64 -14.84 -6.63 -12.30
CA THR A 64 -14.68 -7.55 -11.16
C THR A 64 -15.15 -6.82 -9.90
N PHE A 65 -15.84 -7.57 -9.03
CA PHE A 65 -16.46 -7.05 -7.81
C PHE A 65 -15.49 -6.20 -6.98
N ASP A 66 -14.25 -6.65 -6.89
CA ASP A 66 -13.19 -6.05 -6.07
C ASP A 66 -12.67 -4.71 -6.61
N ILE A 67 -12.43 -4.62 -7.92
CA ILE A 67 -11.93 -3.39 -8.55
C ILE A 67 -13.03 -2.33 -8.60
N GLU A 68 -14.25 -2.76 -8.90
CA GLU A 68 -15.41 -1.89 -8.89
C GLU A 68 -15.65 -1.29 -7.50
N ASP A 69 -15.62 -2.09 -6.43
CA ASP A 69 -15.81 -1.62 -5.06
C ASP A 69 -14.71 -0.63 -4.63
N LEU A 70 -13.44 -0.90 -4.95
CA LEU A 70 -12.33 0.02 -4.69
C LEU A 70 -12.48 1.35 -5.44
N PHE A 71 -13.02 1.32 -6.66
CA PHE A 71 -13.29 2.52 -7.44
C PHE A 71 -14.49 3.32 -6.91
N GLN A 72 -15.62 2.65 -6.65
CA GLN A 72 -16.85 3.25 -6.12
C GLN A 72 -16.63 3.88 -4.75
N THR A 73 -15.82 3.23 -3.92
CA THR A 73 -15.51 3.72 -2.58
C THR A 73 -14.40 4.77 -2.59
N GLY A 74 -13.76 5.03 -3.73
CA GLY A 74 -12.77 6.10 -3.93
C GLY A 74 -11.34 5.76 -3.50
N TYR A 75 -11.01 4.48 -3.30
CA TYR A 75 -9.62 4.05 -3.12
C TYR A 75 -8.84 4.07 -4.44
N LEU A 76 -9.50 3.72 -5.55
CA LEU A 76 -8.94 3.78 -6.90
C LEU A 76 -9.58 4.89 -7.72
N THR A 77 -8.82 5.39 -8.69
CA THR A 77 -9.29 6.37 -9.67
C THR A 77 -8.63 6.12 -11.01
N ILE A 78 -9.26 6.59 -12.10
CA ILE A 78 -8.69 6.47 -13.43
C ILE A 78 -7.48 7.41 -13.55
N LYS A 79 -6.33 6.83 -13.93
CA LYS A 79 -5.11 7.55 -14.29
C LYS A 79 -5.05 7.83 -15.78
N LYS A 80 -5.43 6.84 -16.58
CA LYS A 80 -5.43 6.86 -18.05
C LYS A 80 -6.48 5.87 -18.57
N TYR A 81 -7.03 6.16 -19.74
CA TYR A 81 -7.82 5.21 -20.53
C TYR A 81 -7.23 5.12 -21.94
N ASP A 82 -7.07 3.92 -22.46
CA ASP A 82 -6.65 3.65 -23.83
C ASP A 82 -7.82 3.08 -24.63
N SER A 83 -8.46 3.94 -25.42
CA SER A 83 -9.64 3.58 -26.23
C SER A 83 -9.34 2.63 -27.39
N LYS A 84 -8.07 2.43 -27.79
CA LYS A 84 -7.73 1.49 -28.87
C LYS A 84 -7.73 0.06 -28.39
N GLN A 85 -7.38 -0.15 -27.13
CA GLN A 85 -7.28 -1.47 -26.53
C GLN A 85 -8.34 -1.72 -25.44
N ASP A 86 -9.13 -0.71 -25.11
CA ASP A 86 -10.18 -0.74 -24.09
C ASP A 86 -9.64 -1.11 -22.69
N TYR A 87 -8.53 -0.46 -22.32
CA TYR A 87 -7.84 -0.64 -21.05
C TYR A 87 -7.86 0.64 -20.22
N TYR A 88 -8.08 0.47 -18.92
CA TYR A 88 -7.95 1.48 -17.90
C TYR A 88 -6.65 1.28 -17.14
N THR A 89 -5.93 2.37 -16.91
CA THR A 89 -4.89 2.44 -15.89
C THR A 89 -5.51 3.06 -14.65
N LEU A 90 -5.56 2.31 -13.55
CA LEU A 90 -6.10 2.72 -12.25
C LEU A 90 -4.97 2.96 -11.25
N GLY A 91 -5.25 3.74 -10.22
CA GLY A 91 -4.33 3.87 -9.09
C GLY A 91 -4.89 4.78 -8.01
N TYR A 92 -4.12 4.99 -6.94
CA TYR A 92 -4.58 5.83 -5.84
C TYR A 92 -4.74 7.29 -6.28
N PRO A 93 -5.81 7.98 -5.87
CA PRO A 93 -6.06 9.36 -6.26
C PRO A 93 -5.03 10.34 -5.69
N ASN A 94 -4.49 10.05 -4.51
CA ASN A 94 -3.44 10.81 -3.85
C ASN A 94 -2.80 9.99 -2.72
N ARG A 95 -1.75 10.55 -2.10
CA ARG A 95 -1.01 9.94 -0.98
C ARG A 95 -1.85 9.76 0.29
N GLU A 96 -2.82 10.65 0.55
CA GLU A 96 -3.70 10.53 1.72
C GLU A 96 -4.50 9.23 1.63
N VAL A 97 -5.18 9.00 0.50
CA VAL A 97 -5.98 7.79 0.28
C VAL A 97 -5.13 6.53 0.29
N SER A 98 -3.96 6.55 -0.36
CA SER A 98 -3.02 5.41 -0.34
C SER A 98 -2.57 5.08 1.09
N ASN A 99 -2.10 6.08 1.85
CA ASN A 99 -1.68 5.88 3.23
C ASN A 99 -2.84 5.42 4.13
N SER A 100 -4.04 5.97 3.94
CA SER A 100 -5.25 5.57 4.66
C SER A 100 -5.60 4.10 4.42
N PHE A 101 -5.54 3.68 3.16
CA PHE A 101 -5.77 2.30 2.76
C PHE A 101 -4.77 1.36 3.44
N ILE A 102 -3.46 1.62 3.27
CA ILE A 102 -2.40 0.76 3.82
C ILE A 102 -2.40 0.79 5.36
N ASN A 103 -2.76 1.91 5.99
CA ASN A 103 -2.87 1.99 7.45
C ASN A 103 -4.05 1.17 7.97
N SER A 104 -5.19 1.23 7.29
CA SER A 104 -6.33 0.37 7.61
C SER A 104 -5.96 -1.10 7.47
N LEU A 105 -5.16 -1.37 6.45
CA LEU A 105 -4.68 -2.69 6.14
C LEU A 105 -3.79 -3.28 7.21
N LEU A 106 -2.79 -2.52 7.65
CA LEU A 106 -1.96 -2.95 8.78
C LEU A 106 -2.78 -3.15 10.05
N LYS A 107 -3.82 -2.34 10.30
CA LYS A 107 -4.70 -2.51 11.47
C LYS A 107 -5.60 -3.74 11.38
N SER A 108 -5.98 -4.18 10.19
CA SER A 108 -6.81 -5.38 10.04
C SER A 108 -6.01 -6.66 10.22
N VAL A 109 -4.74 -6.66 9.78
CA VAL A 109 -3.85 -7.84 9.89
C VAL A 109 -3.04 -7.89 11.19
N SER A 110 -2.87 -6.75 11.87
CA SER A 110 -2.10 -6.66 13.11
C SER A 110 -2.94 -6.08 14.25
N LYS A 111 -2.91 -6.71 15.42
CA LYS A 111 -3.60 -6.20 16.64
C LYS A 111 -2.86 -5.02 17.28
N VAL A 112 -2.06 -4.29 16.51
CA VAL A 112 -1.07 -3.33 17.03
C VAL A 112 -1.52 -1.91 16.80
N ASN A 113 -1.40 -1.08 17.83
CA ASN A 113 -1.32 0.36 17.64
C ASN A 113 0.07 0.70 17.06
N ALA A 114 0.18 0.62 15.73
CA ALA A 114 1.45 0.62 14.99
C ALA A 114 2.15 1.98 14.94
N ASP A 115 1.47 3.07 15.34
CA ASP A 115 1.98 4.44 15.18
C ASP A 115 3.37 4.64 15.80
N ASN A 116 3.59 4.15 17.02
CA ASN A 116 4.89 4.26 17.69
C ASN A 116 5.99 3.44 17.00
N VAL A 117 5.65 2.28 16.42
CA VAL A 117 6.61 1.41 15.75
C VAL A 117 6.97 2.00 14.38
N LEU A 118 5.99 2.51 13.63
CA LEU A 118 6.22 3.23 12.38
C LEU A 118 7.11 4.46 12.60
N ILE A 119 6.89 5.24 13.67
CA ILE A 119 7.78 6.37 14.01
C ILE A 119 9.21 5.90 14.30
N ARG A 120 9.40 4.77 15.01
CA ARG A 120 10.72 4.19 15.25
C ARG A 120 11.39 3.77 13.94
N LEU A 121 10.67 3.10 13.05
CA LEU A 121 11.14 2.68 11.73
C LEU A 121 11.55 3.86 10.84
N THR A 122 10.78 4.94 10.83
CA THR A 122 11.18 6.15 10.08
C THR A 122 12.47 6.74 10.64
N LYS A 123 12.57 6.85 11.97
CA LYS A 123 13.76 7.43 12.63
C LYS A 123 15.00 6.58 12.44
N SER A 124 14.88 5.26 12.44
CA SER A 124 16.01 4.35 12.26
C SER A 124 16.59 4.47 10.85
N LEU A 125 15.76 4.49 9.81
CA LEU A 125 16.21 4.69 8.42
C LEU A 125 16.88 6.05 8.19
N LEU A 126 16.35 7.13 8.79
CA LEU A 126 16.96 8.46 8.69
C LEU A 126 18.33 8.56 9.36
N LYS A 127 18.55 7.79 10.44
CA LYS A 127 19.81 7.76 11.20
C LYS A 127 20.78 6.68 10.74
N ASN A 128 20.41 5.87 9.75
CA ASN A 128 21.16 4.68 9.34
C ASN A 128 21.39 3.69 10.50
N ASP A 129 20.40 3.56 11.38
CA ASP A 129 20.40 2.63 12.50
C ASP A 129 19.64 1.35 12.10
N LEU A 130 20.33 0.48 11.36
CA LEU A 130 19.72 -0.75 10.82
C LEU A 130 19.35 -1.76 11.91
N GLU A 131 20.06 -1.78 13.02
CA GLU A 131 19.75 -2.66 14.16
C GLU A 131 18.39 -2.29 14.75
N LEU A 132 18.16 -1.00 15.01
CA LEU A 132 16.86 -0.51 15.48
C LEU A 132 15.75 -0.71 14.44
N PHE A 133 16.08 -0.61 13.15
CA PHE A 133 15.13 -0.86 12.08
C PHE A 133 14.63 -2.31 12.10
N PHE A 134 15.53 -3.29 12.11
CA PHE A 134 15.15 -4.70 12.09
C PHE A 134 14.44 -5.12 13.40
N ASP A 135 14.90 -4.66 14.57
CA ASP A 135 14.19 -4.88 15.85
C ASP A 135 12.74 -4.36 15.82
N SER A 136 12.55 -3.18 15.24
CA SER A 136 11.22 -2.57 15.11
C SER A 136 10.35 -3.32 14.10
N MET A 137 10.94 -3.83 13.01
CA MET A 137 10.25 -4.67 12.03
C MET A 137 9.80 -5.98 12.68
N ASP A 138 10.69 -6.69 13.37
CA ASP A 138 10.36 -7.95 14.06
C ASP A 138 9.27 -7.77 15.11
N THR A 139 9.32 -6.65 15.87
CA THR A 139 8.27 -6.28 16.83
C THR A 139 6.90 -6.07 16.16
N LEU A 140 6.88 -5.53 14.93
CA LEU A 140 5.64 -5.31 14.18
C LEU A 140 5.13 -6.65 13.62
N MET A 141 6.02 -7.44 13.03
CA MET A 141 5.69 -8.69 12.37
C MET A 141 5.27 -9.79 13.34
N SER A 142 5.91 -9.89 14.51
CA SER A 142 5.54 -10.85 15.57
C SER A 142 4.11 -10.69 16.10
N LYS A 143 3.44 -9.58 15.81
CA LYS A 143 2.08 -9.27 16.26
C LYS A 143 1.02 -9.44 15.18
N ILE A 144 1.41 -9.95 14.00
CA ILE A 144 0.52 -10.36 12.93
C ILE A 144 0.07 -11.80 13.24
N ASP A 145 -1.23 -12.08 13.13
CA ASP A 145 -1.77 -13.40 13.49
C ASP A 145 -1.16 -14.50 12.60
N TYR A 146 -0.68 -15.57 13.24
CA TYR A 146 0.00 -16.71 12.59
C TYR A 146 -0.92 -17.44 11.59
N ASP A 147 -2.24 -17.37 11.80
CA ASP A 147 -3.22 -18.02 10.92
C ASP A 147 -3.33 -17.36 9.52
N LEU A 148 -2.72 -16.17 9.34
CA LEU A 148 -2.59 -15.51 8.04
C LEU A 148 -1.35 -15.97 7.24
N HIS A 149 -0.54 -16.90 7.77
CA HIS A 149 0.54 -17.54 7.02
C HIS A 149 -0.06 -18.39 5.88
N LEU A 150 -0.29 -17.74 4.73
CA LEU A 150 -0.62 -18.41 3.48
C LEU A 150 0.49 -19.42 3.12
N LYS A 151 0.14 -20.40 2.27
CA LYS A 151 1.06 -21.43 1.71
C LYS A 151 2.33 -20.88 1.06
N GLU A 152 2.42 -19.57 0.91
CA GLU A 152 3.47 -18.79 0.27
C GLU A 152 4.02 -17.72 1.22
N GLU A 153 4.52 -18.15 2.38
CA GLU A 153 5.04 -17.27 3.46
C GLU A 153 6.01 -16.19 2.95
N LYS A 154 6.84 -16.51 1.96
CA LYS A 154 7.77 -15.54 1.36
C LYS A 154 7.02 -14.36 0.74
N TYR A 155 6.02 -14.61 -0.10
CA TYR A 155 5.30 -13.55 -0.80
C TYR A 155 4.47 -12.71 0.17
N TRP A 156 3.86 -13.37 1.16
CA TRP A 156 3.14 -12.67 2.23
C TRP A 156 4.06 -11.74 3.03
N TRP A 157 5.22 -12.23 3.43
CA TRP A 157 6.22 -11.47 4.17
C TRP A 157 6.73 -10.28 3.32
N GLN A 158 6.97 -10.50 2.02
CA GLN A 158 7.37 -9.45 1.09
C GLN A 158 6.28 -8.36 0.99
N SER A 159 5.02 -8.73 0.77
CA SER A 159 3.91 -7.77 0.68
C SER A 159 3.75 -6.94 1.96
N LEU A 160 3.85 -7.57 3.14
CA LEU A 160 3.83 -6.85 4.42
C LEU A 160 4.99 -5.86 4.55
N PHE A 161 6.20 -6.29 4.18
CA PHE A 161 7.38 -5.43 4.22
C PHE A 161 7.20 -4.20 3.32
N TYR A 162 6.69 -4.38 2.09
CA TYR A 162 6.40 -3.27 1.18
C TYR A 162 5.36 -2.31 1.74
N MET A 163 4.26 -2.81 2.30
CA MET A 163 3.21 -1.97 2.89
C MET A 163 3.74 -1.07 3.99
N ILE A 164 4.54 -1.64 4.91
CA ILE A 164 5.14 -0.89 6.02
C ILE A 164 5.99 0.24 5.46
N LEU A 165 6.87 -0.06 4.51
CA LEU A 165 7.75 0.92 3.91
C LEU A 165 7.01 2.02 3.12
N THR A 166 5.92 1.68 2.43
CA THR A 166 5.09 2.65 1.72
C THR A 166 4.43 3.62 2.72
N LEU A 167 4.00 3.13 3.89
CA LEU A 167 3.50 3.98 4.98
C LEU A 167 4.54 4.92 5.56
N LEU A 168 5.81 4.51 5.62
CA LEU A 168 6.90 5.41 6.01
C LEU A 168 7.12 6.55 4.98
N GLY A 169 6.47 6.45 3.81
CA GLY A 169 6.46 7.47 2.79
C GLY A 169 7.66 7.42 1.84
N TYR A 170 8.46 6.35 1.93
CA TYR A 170 9.56 6.09 1.01
C TYR A 170 9.03 5.56 -0.31
N LYS A 171 9.64 6.00 -1.41
CA LYS A 171 9.44 5.34 -2.70
C LYS A 171 10.20 4.03 -2.66
N ILE A 172 9.49 2.93 -2.81
CA ILE A 172 10.09 1.61 -2.95
C ILE A 172 10.06 1.28 -4.43
N SER A 173 11.18 0.82 -4.95
CA SER A 173 11.18 0.10 -6.23
C SER A 173 11.22 -1.38 -5.89
N ALA A 174 10.09 -2.06 -6.06
CA ALA A 174 9.98 -3.49 -5.90
C ALA A 174 10.40 -4.19 -7.21
N GLU A 175 10.97 -5.39 -7.09
CA GLU A 175 11.32 -6.26 -8.22
C GLU A 175 12.18 -5.61 -9.33
N PHE A 176 13.18 -4.80 -8.96
CA PHE A 176 14.03 -4.15 -9.94
C PHE A 176 14.88 -5.18 -10.71
N LYS A 177 14.50 -5.46 -11.96
CA LYS A 177 15.22 -6.37 -12.85
C LYS A 177 16.44 -5.65 -13.43
N THR A 178 17.64 -6.06 -13.01
CA THR A 178 18.89 -5.64 -13.64
C THR A 178 19.42 -6.75 -14.57
N ILE A 179 20.31 -6.39 -15.50
CA ILE A 179 20.97 -7.34 -16.42
C ILE A 179 21.77 -8.43 -15.66
N LYS A 180 22.11 -8.21 -14.38
CA LYS A 180 22.91 -9.12 -13.54
C LYS A 180 22.13 -9.80 -12.40
N GLY A 181 20.84 -9.53 -12.23
CA GLY A 181 20.03 -10.10 -11.15
C GLY A 181 18.74 -9.32 -10.85
N ARG A 182 17.87 -9.90 -10.02
CA ARG A 182 16.65 -9.27 -9.50
C ARG A 182 16.95 -8.73 -8.11
N ILE A 183 16.70 -7.44 -7.90
CA ILE A 183 16.72 -6.83 -6.58
C ILE A 183 15.29 -6.88 -6.04
N ASP A 184 15.13 -7.37 -4.81
CA ASP A 184 13.81 -7.44 -4.23
C ASP A 184 13.29 -6.04 -3.89
N ALA A 185 13.92 -5.27 -3.00
CA ALA A 185 13.45 -3.92 -2.68
C ALA A 185 14.58 -2.88 -2.60
N VAL A 186 14.35 -1.70 -3.18
CA VAL A 186 15.24 -0.52 -3.05
C VAL A 186 14.52 0.61 -2.34
N ILE A 187 15.15 1.18 -1.31
CA ILE A 187 14.66 2.36 -0.59
C ILE A 187 15.66 3.49 -0.78
N GLU A 188 15.17 4.61 -1.31
CA GLU A 188 15.92 5.85 -1.39
C GLU A 188 15.50 6.79 -0.25
N THR A 189 16.43 7.10 0.63
CA THR A 189 16.29 8.16 1.63
C THR A 189 17.11 9.38 1.21
N PRO A 190 16.91 10.57 1.80
CA PRO A 190 17.71 11.74 1.46
C PRO A 190 19.22 11.57 1.69
N SER A 191 19.63 10.60 2.51
CA SER A 191 21.03 10.40 2.92
C SER A 191 21.64 9.08 2.44
N HIS A 192 20.85 8.02 2.31
CA HIS A 192 21.32 6.66 2.01
C HIS A 192 20.37 5.94 1.04
N ILE A 193 20.93 5.02 0.26
CA ILE A 193 20.19 4.05 -0.55
C ILE A 193 20.33 2.69 0.12
N TYR A 194 19.21 2.05 0.45
CA TYR A 194 19.16 0.72 1.03
C TYR A 194 18.67 -0.28 -0.01
N ILE A 195 19.35 -1.42 -0.10
CA ILE A 195 19.01 -2.52 -1.02
C ILE A 195 18.73 -3.75 -0.16
N PHE A 196 17.53 -4.29 -0.26
CA PHE A 196 17.07 -5.47 0.49
C PHE A 196 16.91 -6.67 -0.44
N GLU A 197 17.27 -7.83 0.09
CA GLU A 197 17.12 -9.15 -0.54
C GLU A 197 16.35 -10.04 0.44
N PHE A 198 15.29 -10.71 -0.01
CA PHE A 198 14.43 -11.52 0.84
C PHE A 198 14.67 -13.02 0.61
N LYS A 199 15.11 -13.69 1.67
CA LYS A 199 15.33 -15.14 1.69
C LYS A 199 14.31 -15.82 2.58
N GLY A 200 13.48 -16.68 1.99
CA GLY A 200 12.67 -17.62 2.75
C GLY A 200 13.54 -18.78 3.22
N VAL A 201 13.49 -19.10 4.51
CA VAL A 201 14.09 -20.33 5.04
C VAL A 201 12.95 -21.32 5.23
N LEU A 202 12.93 -22.39 4.46
CA LEU A 202 12.04 -23.51 4.74
C LEU A 202 12.45 -24.08 6.10
N GLN A 203 11.57 -24.00 7.09
CA GLN A 203 11.74 -24.79 8.31
C GLN A 203 11.56 -26.27 7.92
N THR A 204 12.66 -26.96 7.65
CA THR A 204 12.66 -28.43 7.67
C THR A 204 12.43 -28.87 9.11
N VAL A 205 11.21 -29.30 9.38
CA VAL A 205 10.84 -30.06 10.59
C VAL A 205 11.46 -31.44 10.52
#